data_AF-A0A3B1A3D6-F1
#
_entry.id   AF-A0A3B1A3D6-F1
#
_cell.length_a   1.000
_cell.length_b   1.000
_cell.length_c   1.000
_cell.angle_alpha   90.00
_cell.angle_beta   90.00
_cell.angle_gamma   90.00
#
_symmetry.space_group_name_H-M   'P 1'
#
loop_
_entity.id
_entity.type
_entity.pdbx_description
1 polymer ?
#
loop_
_entity_poly.entity_id
_entity_poly.type
_entity_poly.pdbx_seq_one_letter_code
_entity_poly.pdbx_strand_id
1 'polypeptide(L)'
;MKQGWVIEECYTDLLEMVVTKSTELIFMNLPVEICIANAKDRPWEPHKYESKKAQDINLEMLISWISQYAERNDTFSQASHKELYEKYTGKKRMHVNNERDT
;
A
#
# COMPACT_ATOMS: atom_id res chain seq x y z
N MET A 1 3.46 -13.63 24.43
CA MET A 1 3.04 -12.97 23.17
C MET A 1 3.28 -11.48 23.35
N LYS A 2 3.95 -10.79 22.42
CA LYS A 2 3.98 -9.33 22.48
C LYS A 2 2.60 -8.83 22.03
N GLN A 3 1.84 -8.21 22.93
CA GLN A 3 0.71 -7.38 22.54
C GLN A 3 1.27 -6.21 21.73
N GLY A 4 0.73 -6.00 20.54
CA GLY A 4 1.14 -4.92 19.65
C GLY A 4 0.01 -4.64 18.67
N TRP A 5 -0.08 -3.40 18.21
CA TRP A 5 -1.08 -2.98 17.22
C TRP A 5 -0.36 -2.66 15.92
N VAL A 6 -1.05 -2.89 14.81
CA VAL A 6 -0.57 -2.52 13.47
C VAL A 6 -1.47 -1.40 12.97
N ILE A 7 -0.84 -0.37 12.40
CA ILE A 7 -1.52 0.67 11.64
C ILE A 7 -1.17 0.40 10.18
N GLU A 8 -2.19 0.27 9.34
CA GLU A 8 -2.05 0.20 7.89
C GLU A 8 -2.63 1.49 7.32
N GLU A 9 -1.82 2.20 6.54
CA GLU A 9 -2.16 3.52 6.03
C GLU A 9 -1.33 3.83 4.78
N CYS A 10 -1.92 4.55 3.82
CA CYS A 10 -1.24 4.99 2.59
C CYS A 10 -1.03 6.51 2.53
N TYR A 11 -1.61 7.27 3.46
CA TYR A 11 -1.44 8.71 3.57
C TYR A 11 -0.26 9.03 4.50
N THR A 12 0.86 9.51 3.94
CA THR A 12 2.08 9.80 4.70
C THR A 12 1.92 10.95 5.69
N ASP A 13 1.08 11.94 5.40
CA ASP A 13 0.75 13.04 6.32
C ASP A 13 0.06 12.54 7.60
N LEU A 14 -0.79 11.51 7.48
CA LEU A 14 -1.36 10.85 8.66
C LEU A 14 -0.32 10.00 9.40
N LEU A 15 0.50 9.24 8.67
CA LEU A 15 1.56 8.42 9.25
C LEU A 15 2.58 9.25 10.03
N GLU A 16 2.97 10.43 9.53
CA GLU A 16 3.94 11.32 10.18
C GLU A 16 3.53 11.70 11.62
N MET A 17 2.23 11.77 11.90
CA MET A 17 1.72 12.06 13.26
C MET A 17 2.06 10.96 14.28
N VAL A 18 2.21 9.71 13.83
CA VAL A 18 2.33 8.53 14.70
C VAL A 18 3.62 7.75 14.49
N VAL A 19 4.35 7.97 13.38
CA VAL A 19 5.51 7.17 12.99
C VAL A 19 6.61 7.16 14.05
N THR A 20 6.78 8.27 14.77
CA THR A 20 7.76 8.40 15.87
C THR A 20 7.45 7.52 17.08
N LYS A 21 6.23 6.99 17.19
CA LYS A 21 5.78 6.06 18.25
C LYS A 21 5.86 4.59 17.82
N SER A 22 6.11 4.33 16.54
CA SER A 22 6.20 2.97 16.00
C SER A 22 7.50 2.30 16.42
N THR A 23 7.49 0.97 16.50
CA THR A 23 8.68 0.15 16.79
C THR A 23 9.26 -0.50 15.54
N GLU A 24 8.46 -0.60 14.47
CA GLU A 24 8.85 -1.13 13.18
C GLU A 24 8.04 -0.46 12.06
N LEU A 25 8.69 -0.16 10.94
CA LEU A 25 8.05 0.33 9.71
C LEU A 25 8.19 -0.72 8.60
N ILE A 26 7.07 -1.07 7.98
CA ILE A 26 7.02 -2.03 6.86
C ILE A 26 6.51 -1.28 5.65
N PHE A 27 7.32 -1.18 4.61
CA PHE A 27 6.91 -0.55 3.36
C PHE A 27 6.67 -1.59 2.26
N MET A 28 5.42 -1.68 1.80
CA MET A 28 5.01 -2.51 0.67
C MET A 28 5.24 -1.75 -0.65
N ASN A 29 6.48 -1.79 -1.15
CA ASN A 29 6.92 -1.06 -2.36
C ASN A 29 7.04 -2.01 -3.56
N LEU A 30 5.95 -2.67 -3.92
CA LEU A 30 5.92 -3.59 -5.06
C LEU A 30 6.00 -2.82 -6.39
N PRO A 31 6.59 -3.42 -7.45
CA PRO A 31 6.48 -2.92 -8.81
C PRO A 31 5.02 -2.69 -9.21
N VAL A 32 4.78 -1.60 -9.95
CA VAL A 32 3.44 -1.19 -10.40
C VAL A 32 2.76 -2.30 -11.19
N GLU A 33 3.52 -3.04 -11.99
CA GLU A 33 3.04 -4.15 -12.81
C GLU A 33 2.48 -5.28 -11.94
N ILE A 34 3.13 -5.58 -10.82
CA ILE A 34 2.65 -6.58 -9.85
C ILE A 34 1.40 -6.07 -9.15
N CYS A 35 1.34 -4.79 -8.77
CA CYS A 35 0.14 -4.19 -8.18
C CYS A 35 -1.07 -4.25 -9.12
N ILE A 36 -0.87 -3.98 -10.43
CA ILE A 36 -1.91 -4.10 -11.46
C ILE A 36 -2.34 -5.57 -11.63
N ALA A 37 -1.40 -6.51 -11.66
CA ALA A 37 -1.72 -7.93 -11.74
C ALA A 37 -2.55 -8.38 -10.53
N ASN A 38 -2.14 -7.98 -9.32
CA ASN A 38 -2.87 -8.24 -8.09
C ASN A 38 -4.29 -7.65 -8.14
N ALA A 39 -4.48 -6.44 -8.68
CA ALA A 39 -5.80 -5.80 -8.80
C ALA A 39 -6.73 -6.56 -9.77
N LYS A 40 -6.21 -7.09 -10.87
CA LYS A 40 -6.96 -7.91 -11.84
C LYS A 40 -7.38 -9.27 -11.26
N ASP A 41 -6.55 -9.84 -10.39
CA ASP A 41 -6.79 -11.14 -9.77
C ASP A 41 -7.64 -11.07 -8.50
N ARG A 42 -8.09 -9.86 -8.10
CA ARG A 42 -8.90 -9.70 -6.89
C ARG A 42 -10.20 -10.51 -7.01
N PRO A 43 -10.50 -11.38 -6.03
CA PRO A 43 -11.80 -12.02 -5.96
C PRO A 43 -12.89 -10.96 -5.75
N TRP A 44 -14.15 -11.38 -5.94
CA TRP A 44 -15.27 -10.52 -5.62
C TRP A 44 -15.25 -10.14 -4.14
N GLU A 45 -15.38 -8.85 -3.83
CA GLU A 45 -15.46 -8.29 -2.49
C GLU A 45 -16.93 -8.02 -2.13
N PRO A 46 -17.68 -9.01 -1.59
CA PRO A 46 -19.13 -8.90 -1.36
C PRO A 46 -19.50 -7.86 -0.29
N HIS A 47 -18.54 -7.47 0.55
CA HIS A 47 -18.72 -6.42 1.56
C HIS A 47 -18.63 -5.00 0.96
N LYS A 48 -18.19 -4.87 -0.30
CA LYS A 48 -17.94 -3.59 -0.98
C LYS A 48 -18.79 -3.42 -2.23
N TYR A 49 -19.08 -4.53 -2.94
CA TYR A 49 -19.81 -4.52 -4.20
C TYR A 49 -20.92 -5.58 -4.19
N GLU A 50 -22.07 -5.22 -4.75
CA GLU A 50 -23.23 -6.13 -4.86
C GLU A 50 -22.98 -7.34 -5.78
N SER A 51 -22.02 -7.24 -6.71
CA SER A 51 -21.63 -8.34 -7.60
C SER A 51 -20.21 -8.16 -8.14
N LYS A 52 -19.60 -9.23 -8.67
CA LYS A 52 -18.31 -9.17 -9.38
C LYS A 52 -18.35 -8.19 -10.56
N LYS A 53 -19.46 -8.14 -11.30
CA LYS A 53 -19.64 -7.20 -12.41
C LYS A 53 -19.59 -5.74 -11.93
N ALA A 54 -20.19 -5.43 -10.78
CA ALA A 54 -20.14 -4.08 -10.20
C ALA A 54 -18.73 -3.68 -9.75
N GLN A 55 -17.95 -4.63 -9.22
CA GLN A 55 -16.53 -4.44 -8.92
C GLN A 55 -15.73 -4.17 -10.20
N ASP A 56 -15.96 -4.95 -11.26
CA ASP A 56 -15.20 -4.89 -12.51
C ASP A 56 -15.42 -3.59 -13.30
N ILE A 57 -16.57 -2.93 -13.15
CA ILE A 57 -16.80 -1.57 -13.69
C ILE A 57 -15.75 -0.57 -13.16
N ASN A 58 -15.25 -0.76 -11.95
CA ASN A 58 -14.27 0.14 -11.34
C ASN A 58 -12.81 -0.26 -11.66
N LEU A 59 -12.58 -1.41 -12.30
CA LEU A 59 -11.25 -1.97 -12.47
C LEU A 59 -10.35 -1.10 -13.36
N GLU A 60 -10.89 -0.55 -14.45
CA GLU A 60 -10.11 0.31 -15.35
C GLU A 60 -9.62 1.58 -14.64
N MET A 61 -10.52 2.24 -13.89
CA MET A 61 -10.18 3.40 -13.08
C MET A 61 -9.11 3.05 -12.04
N LEU A 62 -9.26 1.91 -11.35
CA LEU A 62 -8.29 1.44 -10.36
C LEU A 62 -6.92 1.18 -10.99
N ILE A 63 -6.85 0.53 -12.15
CA ILE A 63 -5.59 0.27 -12.86
C ILE A 63 -4.90 1.59 -13.24
N SER A 64 -5.66 2.55 -13.79
CA SER A 64 -5.15 3.88 -14.12
C SER A 64 -4.61 4.61 -12.90
N TRP A 65 -5.31 4.51 -11.76
CA TRP A 65 -4.82 5.08 -10.51
C TRP A 65 -3.54 4.38 -10.01
N ILE A 66 -3.45 3.05 -10.09
CA ILE A 66 -2.24 2.31 -9.70
C ILE A 66 -1.05 2.71 -10.59
N SER A 67 -1.25 2.83 -11.91
CA SER A 67 -0.17 3.12 -12.86
C SER A 67 0.51 4.47 -12.62
N GLN A 68 -0.21 5.42 -12.03
CA GLN A 68 0.31 6.76 -11.74
C GLN A 68 1.13 6.83 -10.44
N TYR A 69 1.29 5.73 -9.69
CA TYR A 69 1.91 5.74 -8.35
C TYR A 69 3.30 6.40 -8.30
N ALA A 70 4.13 6.17 -9.33
CA ALA A 70 5.47 6.73 -9.41
C ALA A 70 5.49 8.21 -9.87
N GLU A 71 4.41 8.68 -10.49
CA GLU A 71 4.33 10.01 -11.12
C GLU A 71 3.62 11.04 -10.23
N ARG A 72 2.69 10.58 -9.38
CA ARG A 72 2.01 11.45 -8.41
C ARG A 72 3.02 12.06 -7.44
N ASN A 73 2.66 13.21 -6.87
CA ASN A 73 3.45 13.90 -5.86
C ASN A 73 2.59 14.33 -4.65
N ASP A 74 1.56 13.53 -4.35
CA ASP A 74 0.68 13.67 -3.20
C ASP A 74 1.14 12.79 -2.02
N THR A 75 0.37 12.80 -0.92
CA THR A 75 0.70 12.09 0.33
C THR A 75 0.63 10.56 0.21
N PHE A 76 0.14 10.02 -0.90
CA PHE A 76 0.11 8.58 -1.19
C PHE A 76 0.88 8.23 -2.48
N SER A 77 1.83 9.09 -2.86
CA SER A 77 2.77 8.89 -3.97
C SER A 77 3.95 8.01 -3.57
N GLN A 78 4.64 7.43 -4.56
CA GLN A 78 5.88 6.69 -4.29
C GLN A 78 6.96 7.60 -3.66
N ALA A 79 7.06 8.85 -4.14
CA ALA A 79 8.01 9.82 -3.63
C ALA A 79 7.81 10.06 -2.12
N SER A 80 6.58 10.32 -1.70
CA SER A 80 6.27 10.58 -0.30
C SER A 80 6.52 9.36 0.60
N HIS A 81 6.12 8.16 0.16
CA HIS A 81 6.39 6.93 0.91
C HIS A 81 7.90 6.64 1.05
N LYS A 82 8.68 6.86 -0.02
CA LYS A 82 10.14 6.70 0.02
C LYS A 82 10.78 7.67 0.99
N GLU A 83 10.37 8.94 0.97
CA GLU A 83 10.87 9.96 1.89
C GLU A 83 10.61 9.60 3.35
N LEU A 84 9.38 9.18 3.68
CA LEU A 84 9.03 8.71 5.03
C LEU A 84 9.89 7.51 5.45
N TYR A 85 10.03 6.53 4.56
CA TYR A 85 10.84 5.32 4.80
C TYR A 85 12.33 5.65 5.00
N GLU A 86 12.89 6.55 4.20
CA GLU A 86 14.28 6.97 4.29
C GLU A 86 14.57 7.70 5.60
N LYS A 87 13.69 8.63 6.00
CA LYS A 87 13.78 9.37 7.28
C LYS A 87 13.60 8.49 8.51
N TYR A 88 12.89 7.36 8.40
CA TYR A 88 12.65 6.49 9.55
C TYR A 88 13.94 5.82 10.05
N THR A 89 14.22 5.98 11.34
CA THR A 89 15.46 5.51 12.00
C THR A 89 15.27 4.24 12.82
N GLY A 90 14.02 3.81 13.05
CA GLY A 90 13.71 2.56 13.73
C GLY A 90 13.93 1.33 12.84
N LYS A 91 13.52 0.16 13.33
CA LYS A 91 13.57 -1.08 12.54
C LYS A 91 12.70 -0.94 11.29
N LYS A 92 13.26 -1.07 10.10
CA LYS A 92 12.49 -0.98 8.86
C LYS A 92 12.79 -2.11 7.88
N ARG A 93 11.77 -2.49 7.12
CA ARG A 93 11.88 -3.44 6.01
C ARG A 93 11.01 -3.00 4.85
N MET A 94 11.45 -3.34 3.64
CA MET A 94 10.73 -3.09 2.41
C MET A 94 10.46 -4.41 1.71
N HIS A 95 9.23 -4.60 1.26
CA HIS A 95 8.85 -5.72 0.40
C HIS A 95 8.66 -5.21 -1.03
N VAL A 96 9.23 -5.93 -1.99
CA VAL A 96 9.21 -5.58 -3.41
C VAL A 96 8.61 -6.69 -4.29
N ASN A 97 8.06 -7.73 -3.68
CA ASN A 97 7.39 -8.83 -4.36
C ASN A 97 6.27 -9.41 -3.46
N ASN A 98 5.53 -10.39 -3.99
CA ASN A 98 4.47 -11.11 -3.26
C ASN A 98 5.00 -12.33 -2.46
N GLU A 99 6.31 -12.57 -2.46
CA GLU A 99 6.88 -13.75 -1.79
C GLU A 99 6.71 -13.63 -0.28
N ARG A 100 6.40 -14.75 0.36
CA ARG A 100 6.35 -14.86 1.81
C ARG A 100 7.56 -15.68 2.22
N ASP A 101 8.42 -15.10 3.06
CA ASP A 101 9.41 -15.89 3.79
C ASP A 101 8.62 -16.91 4.62
N THR A 102 8.74 -18.19 4.26
CA THR A 102 8.11 -19.32 4.97
C THR A 102 9.13 -20.01 5.84
#